data_AF-A0A4Q3T0R2-F1
#
_entry.id   AF-A0A4Q3T0R2-F1
#
_cell.length_a   1.000
_cell.length_b   1.000
_cell.length_c   1.000
_cell.angle_alpha   90.00
_cell.angle_beta   90.00
_cell.angle_gamma   90.00
#
_symmetry.space_group_name_H-M   'P 1'
#
loop_
_entity.id
_entity.type
_entity.pdbx_description
1 polymer ?
#
loop_
_entity_poly.entity_id
_entity_poly.type
_entity_poly.pdbx_seq_one_letter_code
_entity_poly.pdbx_strand_id
1 'polypeptide(L)' 'MIANTTKLVISDYLELYQYLSVLTEEQITKLRRVAVGILPLTSFSEDELQQLVTKQQAQFR' A
#
# COMPACT_ATOMS: atom_id res chain seq x y z
N MET A 1 25.68 -12.02 0.06
CA MET A 1 24.72 -11.17 -0.68
C MET A 1 23.33 -11.52 -0.17
N ILE A 2 22.77 -10.72 0.74
CA ILE A 2 21.42 -10.99 1.28
C ILE A 2 20.46 -10.03 0.59
N ALA A 3 19.90 -10.47 -0.53
CA ALA A 3 18.73 -9.83 -1.10
C ALA A 3 17.52 -10.23 -0.23
N ASN A 4 17.39 -9.62 0.94
CA ASN A 4 16.13 -9.62 1.68
C ASN A 4 15.27 -8.51 1.08
N THR A 5 14.88 -8.68 -0.20
CA THR A 5 13.84 -7.89 -0.82
C THR A 5 12.56 -8.30 -0.13
N THR A 6 12.17 -7.55 0.90
CA THR A 6 10.88 -7.67 1.56
C THR A 6 9.81 -7.35 0.53
N LYS A 7 9.47 -8.32 -0.30
CA LYS A 7 8.41 -8.19 -1.28
C LYS A 7 7.14 -8.02 -0.46
N LEU A 8 6.56 -6.82 -0.49
CA LEU A 8 5.26 -6.54 0.11
C LEU A 8 4.22 -7.32 -0.67
N VAL A 9 4.04 -8.59 -0.29
CA VAL A 9 2.97 -9.42 -0.83
C VAL A 9 1.71 -9.04 -0.06
N ILE A 10 1.09 -7.95 -0.48
CA ILE A 10 -0.23 -7.56 0.04
C ILE A 10 -1.22 -8.60 -0.47
N SER A 11 -1.62 -9.48 0.45
CA SER A 11 -2.52 -10.60 0.15
C SER A 11 -3.98 -10.19 0.26
N ASP A 12 -4.25 -9.13 1.02
CA ASP A 12 -5.58 -8.58 1.27
C ASP A 12 -5.55 -7.04 1.24
N TYR A 13 -6.60 -6.44 0.69
CA TYR A 13 -6.77 -4.98 0.67
C TYR A 13 -6.92 -4.42 2.08
N LEU A 14 -7.32 -5.25 3.07
CA LEU A 14 -7.32 -4.87 4.48
C LEU A 14 -5.94 -4.44 4.98
N GLU A 15 -4.85 -5.03 4.47
CA GLU A 15 -3.49 -4.62 4.86
C GLU A 15 -3.17 -3.20 4.39
N LEU A 16 -3.79 -2.72 3.31
CA LEU A 16 -3.60 -1.35 2.84
C LEU A 16 -4.18 -0.31 3.81
N TYR A 17 -5.15 -0.70 4.65
CA TYR A 17 -5.73 0.20 5.64
C TYR A 17 -4.72 0.63 6.72
N GLN A 18 -3.67 -0.16 6.96
CA GLN A 18 -2.61 0.23 7.90
C GLN A 18 -1.85 1.49 7.45
N TYR A 19 -1.88 1.78 6.14
CA TYR A 19 -1.25 2.95 5.54
C TYR A 19 -2.20 4.15 5.40
N LEU A 20 -3.43 4.09 5.94
CA LEU A 20 -4.40 5.20 5.85
C LEU A 20 -3.85 6.55 6.28
N SER A 21 -2.93 6.58 7.26
CA SER A 21 -2.33 7.83 7.73
C SER A 21 -1.39 8.50 6.73
N VAL A 22 -0.89 7.75 5.75
CA VAL A 22 0.11 8.20 4.77
C VAL A 22 -0.36 8.13 3.32
N LEU A 23 -1.56 7.59 3.10
CA LEU A 23 -2.22 7.54 1.80
C LEU A 23 -2.63 8.96 1.37
N THR A 24 -2.43 9.27 0.09
CA THR A 24 -2.98 10.50 -0.52
C THR A 24 -4.48 10.33 -0.82
N GLU A 25 -5.21 11.42 -1.06
CA GLU A 25 -6.64 11.35 -1.43
C GLU A 25 -6.91 10.46 -2.66
N GLU A 26 -6.02 10.50 -3.64
CA GLU A 26 -6.08 9.64 -4.84
C GLU A 26 -5.94 8.17 -4.47
N GLN A 27 -4.99 7.84 -3.59
CA GLN A 27 -4.76 6.47 -3.15
C GLN A 27 -5.86 5.96 -2.20
N ILE A 28 -6.47 6.84 -1.39
CA ILE A 28 -7.67 6.52 -0.60
C ILE A 28 -8.83 6.18 -1.54
N THR A 29 -9.00 6.95 -2.61
CA THR A 29 -10.04 6.68 -3.62
C THR A 29 -9.78 5.37 -4.34
N LYS A 30 -8.51 5.08 -4.68
CA LYS A 30 -8.08 3.80 -5.26
C LYS A 30 -8.37 2.64 -4.30
N LEU A 31 -7.97 2.75 -3.03
CA LEU A 31 -8.24 1.74 -1.99
C LEU A 31 -9.73 1.47 -1.84
N ARG A 32 -10.57 2.51 -1.83
CA ARG A 32 -12.02 2.35 -1.75
C ARG A 32 -12.56 1.56 -2.94
N ARG A 33 -12.09 1.86 -4.16
CA ARG A 33 -12.47 1.11 -5.37
C ARG A 33 -12.02 -0.35 -5.32
N VAL A 34 -10.88 -0.65 -4.71
CA VAL A 34 -10.43 -2.02 -4.46
C VAL A 34 -11.34 -2.72 -3.45
N ALA A 35 -11.66 -2.07 -2.33
CA ALA A 35 -12.51 -2.63 -1.28
C ALA A 35 -13.94 -2.96 -1.75
N VAL A 36 -14.49 -2.17 -2.68
CA VAL A 36 -15.82 -2.44 -3.27
C VAL A 36 -15.77 -3.34 -4.52
N GLY A 37 -14.60 -3.86 -4.89
CA GLY A 37 -14.42 -4.79 -6.02
C GLY A 37 -14.46 -4.15 -7.41
N ILE A 38 -14.35 -2.81 -7.52
CA ILE A 38 -14.26 -2.10 -8.80
C ILE A 38 -12.85 -2.23 -9.39
N LEU A 39 -11.81 -2.22 -8.55
CA LEU A 39 -10.41 -2.38 -8.96
C LEU A 39 -9.80 -3.63 -8.33
N PRO A 40 -8.90 -4.33 -9.04
CA PRO A 40 -8.13 -5.40 -8.43
C PRO A 40 -7.07 -4.85 -7.47
N LEU A 41 -6.64 -5.66 -6.51
CA LEU A 41 -5.51 -5.38 -5.61
C LEU A 41 -4.24 -5.00 -6.36
N THR A 42 -4.02 -5.58 -7.55
CA THR A 42 -2.91 -5.27 -8.47
C THR A 42 -2.94 -3.85 -9.04
N SER A 43 -3.98 -3.06 -8.76
CA SER A 43 -4.03 -1.62 -9.10
C SER A 43 -3.08 -0.76 -8.26
N PHE A 44 -2.60 -1.30 -7.14
CA PHE A 44 -1.47 -0.74 -6.40
C PHE A 44 -0.17 -1.35 -6.93
N SER A 45 0.67 -0.51 -7.51
CA SER A 45 1.99 -0.93 -8.00
C SER A 45 2.94 -1.22 -6.83
N GLU A 46 3.92 -2.10 -7.04
CA GLU A 46 4.97 -2.36 -6.03
C GLU A 46 5.67 -1.07 -5.57
N ASP A 47 5.92 -0.13 -6.48
CA ASP A 47 6.47 1.20 -6.16
C ASP A 47 5.56 2.01 -5.24
N GLU A 48 4.24 2.00 -5.46
CA GLU A 48 3.28 2.70 -4.60
C GLU A 48 3.31 2.10 -3.19
N LEU A 49 3.32 0.77 -3.08
CA LEU A 49 3.38 0.08 -1.79
C LEU A 49 4.67 0.41 -1.04
N GLN A 50 5.80 0.44 -1.75
CA GLN A 50 7.09 0.75 -1.16
C GLN A 50 7.16 2.22 -0.70
N GLN A 51 6.53 3.15 -1.42
CA GLN A 51 6.37 4.52 -0.98
C GLN A 51 5.49 4.62 0.29
N LEU A 52 4.40 3.84 0.39
CA LEU A 52 3.56 3.81 1.57
C LEU A 52 4.33 3.34 2.81
N VAL A 53 5.13 2.27 2.68
CA VAL A 53 5.99 1.79 3.78
C VAL A 53 7.01 2.84 4.17
N THR A 54 7.67 3.47 3.20
CA THR A 54 8.67 4.50 3.45
C THR A 54 8.07 5.70 4.19
N LYS A 55 6.89 6.17 3.76
CA LYS A 55 6.17 7.27 4.42
C LYS A 55 5.73 6.89 5.82
N GLN A 56 5.22 5.68 6.01
CA GLN A 56 4.80 5.20 7.33
C GLN A 56 6.00 5.13 8.29
N GLN A 57 7.14 4.59 7.85
CA GLN A 57 8.37 4.57 8.64
C GLN A 57 8.88 5.97 8.97
N ALA A 58 8.78 6.92 8.04
CA ALA A 58 9.16 8.31 8.27
C ALA A 58 8.25 9.02 9.30
N GLN A 59 6.98 8.60 9.42
CA GLN A 59 6.04 9.15 10.40
C GLN A 59 6.34 8.70 11.85
N PHE A 60 6.98 7.53 12.01
CA PHE A 60 7.35 6.98 13.33
C PHE A 60 8.78 7.37 13.78
N ARG A 61 9.50 8.19 13.02
CA ARG A 61 10.80 8.78 13.39
C ARG A 61 10.63 10.21 13.87
#